data_AF-A0A0H1ADF0-F1
#
_entry.id   AF-A0A0H1ADF0-F1
#
_cell.length_a   1.000
_cell.length_b   1.000
_cell.length_c   1.000
_cell.angle_alpha   90.00
_cell.angle_beta   90.00
_cell.angle_gamma   90.00
#
_symmetry.space_group_name_H-M   'P 1'
#
loop_
_entity.id
_entity.type
_entity.pdbx_description
1 polymer ?
#
loop_
_entity_poly.entity_id
_entity_poly.type
_entity_poly.pdbx_seq_one_letter_code
_entity_poly.pdbx_strand_id
1 'polypeptide(L)'
;GWLATIKHSSVSIENSGYDGYADLRRRVLQLVSAVEEIIESDVWTRVGLRYINAIDVHGDPAEGWVNDALVGPLQSDAFAVVSDYSGRIASAVDGGGCLLQHGLRFNEDQSGAENQYMTYVFDFDVYRNEVAVQDTAAALDDIHAQAFNLFDWCLGPKAREQLSATK
;
A
#
# COMPACT_ATOMS: atom_id res chain seq x y z
N GLY A 1 13.53 -3.06 9.94
CA GLY A 1 13.64 -2.43 11.29
C GLY A 1 12.64 -1.30 11.36
N TRP A 2 12.09 -1.00 12.54
CA TRP A 2 11.07 0.05 12.70
C TRP A 2 11.72 1.44 12.79
N LEU A 3 11.25 2.38 11.97
CA LEU A 3 11.61 3.80 12.06
C LEU A 3 10.40 4.57 12.56
N ALA A 4 10.52 5.23 13.70
CA ALA A 4 9.50 6.14 14.22
C ALA A 4 10.00 7.58 14.07
N THR A 5 9.15 8.44 13.50
CA THR A 5 9.42 9.88 13.37
C THR A 5 8.36 10.65 14.15
N ILE A 6 8.81 11.49 15.07
CA ILE A 6 7.94 12.37 15.87
C ILE A 6 8.32 13.81 15.51
N LYS A 7 7.33 14.58 15.06
CA LYS A 7 7.42 16.02 14.81
C LYS A 7 6.34 16.71 15.62
N HIS A 8 6.45 18.03 15.77
CA HIS A 8 5.48 18.86 16.49
C HIS A 8 4.02 18.63 16.05
N SER A 9 3.79 18.31 14.76
CA SER A 9 2.44 18.20 14.20
C SER A 9 2.15 16.85 13.53
N SER A 10 3.02 15.85 13.69
CA SER A 10 2.84 14.56 13.04
C SER A 10 3.66 13.47 13.69
N VAL A 11 3.12 12.26 13.69
CA VAL A 11 3.81 11.05 14.12
C VAL A 11 3.66 10.00 13.04
N SER A 12 4.77 9.34 12.67
CA SER A 12 4.77 8.25 11.69
C SER A 12 5.62 7.09 12.17
N ILE A 13 5.25 5.89 11.71
CA ILE A 13 6.03 4.68 11.90
C ILE A 13 6.11 3.92 10.58
N GLU A 14 7.30 3.45 10.23
CA GLU A 14 7.61 2.81 8.96
C GLU A 14 8.40 1.52 9.19
N ASN A 15 8.10 0.50 8.39
CA ASN A 15 8.86 -0.75 8.36
C ASN A 15 8.66 -1.48 7.02
N SER A 16 9.72 -2.13 6.53
CA SER A 16 9.71 -2.98 5.34
C SER A 16 9.53 -4.49 5.63
N GLY A 17 9.52 -4.89 6.91
CA GLY A 17 9.35 -6.29 7.34
C GLY A 17 8.74 -6.38 8.73
N TYR A 18 7.49 -6.81 8.80
CA TYR A 18 6.71 -6.99 10.04
C TYR A 18 5.82 -8.22 9.90
N ASP A 19 5.45 -8.85 11.02
CA ASP A 19 4.78 -10.16 11.04
C ASP A 19 3.30 -10.12 10.62
N GLY A 20 2.78 -8.93 10.35
CA GLY A 20 1.39 -8.71 9.94
C GLY A 20 0.71 -7.58 10.72
N TYR A 21 -0.53 -7.29 10.34
CA TYR A 21 -1.25 -6.10 10.81
C TYR A 21 -1.33 -5.99 12.34
N ALA A 22 -1.49 -7.10 13.05
CA ALA A 22 -1.53 -7.09 14.51
C ALA A 22 -0.24 -6.53 15.16
N ASP A 23 0.94 -6.82 14.58
CA ASP A 23 2.21 -6.25 15.06
C ASP A 23 2.28 -4.75 14.74
N LEU A 24 1.97 -4.36 13.51
CA LEU A 24 1.92 -2.96 13.09
C LEU A 24 0.99 -2.13 14.00
N ARG A 25 -0.25 -2.59 14.19
CA ARG A 25 -1.25 -1.96 15.05
C ARG A 25 -0.73 -1.79 16.47
N ARG A 26 -0.16 -2.85 17.05
CA ARG A 26 0.44 -2.80 18.40
C ARG A 26 1.55 -1.76 18.48
N ARG A 27 2.43 -1.67 17.46
CA ARG A 27 3.54 -0.72 17.42
C ARG A 27 3.05 0.73 17.26
N VAL A 28 2.05 0.97 16.42
CA VAL A 28 1.43 2.30 16.28
C VAL A 28 0.82 2.75 17.60
N LEU A 29 0.06 1.90 18.29
CA LEU A 29 -0.57 2.25 19.56
C LEU A 29 0.46 2.47 20.68
N GLN A 30 1.57 1.73 20.68
CA GLN A 30 2.69 2.02 21.59
C GLN A 30 3.29 3.40 21.34
N LEU A 31 3.44 3.78 20.07
CA LEU A 31 3.94 5.10 19.70
C LEU A 31 2.95 6.20 20.10
N VAL A 32 1.66 6.04 19.81
CA VAL A 32 0.59 6.97 20.20
C VAL A 32 0.57 7.20 21.71
N SER A 33 0.60 6.13 22.51
CA SER A 33 0.64 6.25 23.97
C SER A 33 1.89 6.96 24.47
N ALA A 34 3.04 6.79 23.81
CA ALA A 34 4.28 7.46 24.19
C ALA A 34 4.31 8.96 23.86
N VAL A 35 3.47 9.42 22.91
CA VAL A 35 3.41 10.82 22.48
C VAL A 35 2.17 11.54 22.99
N GLU A 36 1.20 10.84 23.57
CA GLU A 36 -0.07 11.40 24.03
C GLU A 36 0.13 12.55 25.01
N GLU A 37 1.10 12.45 25.92
CA GLU A 37 1.44 13.53 26.87
C GLU A 37 2.09 14.77 26.22
N ILE A 38 2.61 14.62 24.99
CA ILE A 38 3.32 15.67 24.25
C ILE A 38 2.38 16.38 23.26
N ILE A 39 1.30 15.71 22.85
CA ILE A 39 0.38 16.22 21.84
C ILE A 39 -0.73 17.01 22.54
N GLU A 40 -0.77 18.32 22.30
CA GLU A 40 -1.76 19.23 22.87
C GLU A 40 -3.16 19.12 22.24
N SER A 41 -3.45 18.04 21.50
CA SER A 41 -4.69 17.83 20.75
C SER A 41 -5.29 16.48 21.08
N ASP A 42 -6.60 16.46 21.31
CA ASP A 42 -7.43 15.25 21.48
C ASP A 42 -7.92 14.69 20.14
N VAL A 43 -7.57 15.34 19.03
CA VAL A 43 -7.95 14.93 17.67
C VAL A 43 -6.74 14.90 16.74
N TRP A 44 -6.64 13.82 15.97
CA TRP A 44 -5.80 13.72 14.79
C TRP A 44 -6.48 14.38 13.60
N THR A 45 -5.79 15.30 12.94
CA THR A 45 -6.26 15.82 11.64
C THR A 45 -6.36 14.71 10.60
N ARG A 46 -5.49 13.70 10.69
CA ARG A 46 -5.46 12.53 9.80
C ARG A 46 -4.79 11.32 10.46
N VAL A 47 -5.42 10.15 10.31
CA VAL A 47 -4.82 8.82 10.58
C VAL A 47 -4.80 8.05 9.27
N GLY A 48 -3.64 7.49 8.90
CA GLY A 48 -3.47 6.81 7.61
C GLY A 48 -2.60 5.55 7.70
N LEU A 49 -2.87 4.61 6.78
CA LEU A 49 -2.03 3.46 6.51
C LEU A 49 -1.59 3.48 5.05
N ARG A 50 -0.28 3.33 4.84
CA ARG A 50 0.31 3.21 3.50
C ARG A 50 0.93 1.83 3.30
N TYR A 51 0.55 1.16 2.23
CA TYR A 51 1.10 -0.12 1.82
C TYR A 51 1.70 -0.01 0.43
N ILE A 52 2.98 -0.37 0.29
CA ILE A 52 3.65 -0.46 -1.01
C ILE A 52 3.90 -1.94 -1.26
N ASN A 53 3.07 -2.53 -2.11
CA ASN A 53 3.13 -3.94 -2.47
C ASN A 53 3.72 -4.06 -3.88
N ALA A 54 4.47 -5.13 -4.14
CA ALA A 54 4.99 -5.46 -5.45
C ALA A 54 4.70 -6.92 -5.77
N ILE A 55 4.33 -7.18 -7.03
CA ILE A 55 4.25 -8.52 -7.58
C ILE A 55 5.41 -8.68 -8.54
N ASP A 56 6.21 -9.74 -8.34
CA ASP A 56 7.19 -10.16 -9.33
C ASP A 56 6.43 -10.76 -10.52
N VAL A 57 6.51 -10.08 -11.66
CA VAL A 57 5.81 -10.50 -12.87
C VAL A 57 6.81 -11.21 -13.77
N HIS A 58 6.71 -12.54 -13.83
CA HIS A 58 7.45 -13.34 -14.79
C HIS A 58 6.68 -13.38 -16.11
N GLY A 59 6.77 -12.30 -16.90
CA GLY A 59 6.07 -12.15 -18.19
C GLY A 59 5.21 -10.88 -18.24
N ASP A 60 4.03 -10.97 -18.83
CA ASP A 60 3.09 -9.86 -18.96
C ASP A 60 2.15 -9.78 -17.72
N PRO A 61 2.05 -8.63 -17.02
CA PRO A 61 1.16 -8.45 -15.87
C PRO A 61 -0.32 -8.68 -16.20
N ALA A 62 -0.70 -8.49 -17.46
CA ALA A 62 -2.04 -8.69 -17.97
C ALA A 62 -2.40 -10.17 -18.17
N GLU A 63 -1.46 -11.11 -18.02
CA GLU A 63 -1.73 -12.54 -18.04
C GLU A 63 -2.26 -13.06 -16.68
N GLY A 64 -3.18 -12.32 -16.07
CA GLY A 64 -3.85 -12.73 -14.83
C GLY A 64 -3.05 -12.50 -13.54
N TRP A 65 -1.97 -11.72 -13.59
CA TRP A 65 -1.23 -11.28 -12.39
C TRP A 65 -1.90 -10.08 -11.73
N VAL A 66 -2.34 -9.13 -12.55
CA VAL A 66 -3.01 -7.90 -12.14
C VAL A 66 -4.45 -7.92 -12.64
N ASN A 67 -5.35 -7.21 -11.96
CA ASN A 67 -6.71 -7.00 -12.45
C ASN A 67 -6.71 -6.29 -13.82
N ASP A 68 -7.40 -6.86 -14.80
CA ASP A 68 -7.50 -6.35 -16.18
C ASP A 68 -7.92 -4.87 -16.26
N ALA A 69 -8.76 -4.41 -15.34
CA ALA A 69 -9.17 -3.00 -15.28
C ALA A 69 -7.99 -2.03 -15.05
N LEU A 70 -6.90 -2.51 -14.45
CA LEU A 70 -5.69 -1.73 -14.18
C LEU A 70 -4.61 -1.89 -15.25
N VAL A 71 -4.71 -2.87 -16.15
CA VAL A 71 -3.69 -3.18 -17.16
C VAL A 71 -4.22 -3.18 -18.59
N GLY A 72 -5.51 -2.86 -18.79
CA GLY A 72 -6.12 -2.78 -20.12
C GLY A 72 -5.32 -1.98 -21.15
N PRO A 73 -4.71 -0.83 -20.83
CA PRO A 73 -3.85 -0.11 -21.78
C PRO A 73 -2.62 -0.91 -22.26
N LEU A 74 -2.08 -1.82 -21.44
CA LEU A 74 -0.93 -2.67 -21.80
C LEU A 74 -1.30 -3.75 -22.82
N GLN A 75 -2.58 -4.12 -22.90
CA GLN A 75 -3.10 -5.12 -23.84
C GLN A 75 -3.37 -4.53 -25.25
N SER A 76 -3.09 -3.25 -25.46
CA SER A 76 -3.35 -2.56 -26.72
C SER A 76 -2.21 -2.77 -27.72
N ASP A 77 -2.54 -3.22 -28.92
CA ASP A 77 -1.60 -3.30 -30.05
C ASP A 77 -1.13 -1.90 -30.55
N ALA A 78 -1.60 -0.81 -29.93
CA ALA A 78 -1.17 0.54 -30.26
C ALA A 78 0.28 0.84 -29.84
N PHE A 79 0.87 0.05 -28.95
CA PHE A 79 2.22 0.24 -28.43
C PHE A 79 3.12 -0.95 -28.81
N ALA A 80 4.29 -0.68 -29.38
CA ALA A 80 5.24 -1.73 -29.74
C ALA A 80 6.00 -2.29 -28.52
N VAL A 81 6.50 -1.40 -27.66
CA VAL A 81 7.15 -1.74 -26.38
C VAL A 81 6.77 -0.67 -25.36
N VAL A 82 6.27 -1.09 -24.21
CA VAL A 82 5.93 -0.18 -23.10
C VAL A 82 7.12 -0.09 -22.15
N SER A 83 7.78 1.08 -22.12
CA SER A 83 8.92 1.35 -21.22
C SER A 83 8.52 1.97 -19.88
N ASP A 84 7.29 2.50 -19.79
CA ASP A 84 6.71 3.01 -18.56
C ASP A 84 5.19 2.91 -18.64
N TYR A 85 4.58 2.58 -17.51
CA TYR A 85 3.13 2.60 -17.37
C TYR A 85 2.78 2.84 -15.91
N SER A 86 1.96 3.85 -15.66
CA SER A 86 1.46 4.15 -14.33
C SER A 86 0.04 4.67 -14.37
N GLY A 87 -0.68 4.44 -13.28
CA GLY A 87 -2.05 4.89 -13.07
C GLY A 87 -2.27 5.40 -11.66
N ARG A 88 -3.30 6.24 -11.51
CA ARG A 88 -3.70 6.83 -10.23
C ARG A 88 -5.21 6.86 -10.11
N ILE A 89 -5.73 6.31 -9.02
CA ILE A 89 -7.14 6.35 -8.66
C ILE A 89 -7.22 6.98 -7.27
N ALA A 90 -7.98 8.08 -7.16
CA ALA A 90 -8.25 8.74 -5.89
C ALA A 90 -9.74 8.69 -5.61
N SER A 91 -10.11 8.22 -4.42
CA SER A 91 -11.47 8.21 -3.93
C SER A 91 -11.53 8.99 -2.61
N ALA A 92 -12.43 9.97 -2.56
CA ALA A 92 -12.73 10.70 -1.34
C ALA A 92 -14.11 10.23 -0.84
N VAL A 93 -14.21 9.98 0.45
CA VAL A 93 -15.47 9.67 1.13
C VAL A 93 -15.60 10.61 2.33
N ASP A 94 -16.80 10.77 2.85
CA ASP A 94 -16.96 11.60 4.05
C ASP A 94 -16.07 11.07 5.19
N GLY A 95 -15.33 11.96 5.84
CA GLY A 95 -14.38 11.60 6.90
C GLY A 95 -13.10 10.86 6.45
N GLY A 96 -12.80 10.72 5.15
CA GLY A 96 -11.55 10.05 4.74
C GLY A 96 -11.36 9.85 3.24
N GLY A 97 -10.53 8.86 2.89
CA GLY A 97 -10.30 8.54 1.49
C GLY A 97 -9.27 7.46 1.25
N CYS A 98 -9.01 7.23 -0.02
CA CYS A 98 -7.97 6.35 -0.50
C CYS A 98 -7.32 6.93 -1.76
N LEU A 99 -6.00 6.78 -1.83
CA LEU A 99 -5.21 6.91 -3.03
C LEU A 99 -4.63 5.54 -3.38
N LEU A 100 -4.85 5.10 -4.62
CA LEU A 100 -4.15 3.98 -5.25
C LEU A 100 -3.28 4.54 -6.37
N GLN A 101 -1.98 4.31 -6.29
CA GLN A 101 -1.05 4.47 -7.39
C GLN A 101 -0.51 3.11 -7.80
N HIS A 102 -0.37 2.87 -9.10
CA HIS A 102 0.12 1.57 -9.58
C HIS A 102 0.90 1.73 -10.87
N GLY A 103 1.68 0.71 -11.23
CA GLY A 103 2.43 0.73 -12.49
C GLY A 103 3.55 -0.29 -12.57
N LEU A 104 4.23 -0.27 -13.72
CA LEU A 104 5.42 -1.08 -13.97
C LEU A 104 6.63 -0.45 -13.29
N ARG A 105 7.47 -1.30 -12.71
CA ARG A 105 8.81 -0.95 -12.27
C ARG A 105 9.78 -1.95 -12.90
N PHE A 106 10.70 -1.43 -13.70
CA PHE A 106 11.79 -2.21 -14.26
C PHE A 106 12.95 -2.19 -13.26
N ASN A 107 13.39 -3.37 -12.87
CA ASN A 107 14.48 -3.55 -11.91
C ASN A 107 15.69 -4.14 -12.63
N GLU A 108 16.87 -3.67 -12.24
CA GLU A 108 18.14 -4.25 -12.66
C GLU A 108 18.50 -5.39 -11.72
N ASP A 109 18.86 -6.55 -12.27
CA ASP A 109 19.42 -7.62 -11.47
C ASP A 109 20.85 -7.23 -11.02
N GLN A 110 21.08 -7.22 -9.70
CA GLN A 110 22.38 -6.91 -9.12
C GLN A 110 23.46 -7.98 -9.42
N SER A 111 23.08 -9.10 -10.04
CA SER A 111 23.98 -10.18 -10.42
C SER A 111 24.86 -9.90 -11.64
N GLY A 112 24.65 -8.78 -12.35
CA GLY A 112 25.45 -8.40 -13.52
C GLY A 112 25.16 -9.20 -14.80
N ALA A 113 24.18 -10.12 -14.76
CA ALA A 113 23.55 -10.64 -15.97
C ALA A 113 22.54 -9.61 -16.50
N GLU A 114 22.39 -9.50 -17.83
CA GLU A 114 21.40 -8.65 -18.52
C GLU A 114 19.93 -9.08 -18.28
N ASN A 115 19.59 -9.55 -17.08
CA ASN A 115 18.24 -9.98 -16.73
C ASN A 115 17.51 -8.83 -16.04
N GLN A 116 17.03 -7.87 -16.83
CA GLN A 116 16.01 -6.94 -16.34
C GLN A 116 14.76 -7.75 -15.99
N TYR A 117 14.24 -7.57 -14.78
CA TYR A 117 12.96 -8.14 -14.38
C TYR A 117 11.98 -7.03 -14.01
N MET A 118 10.71 -7.31 -14.23
CA MET A 118 9.64 -6.34 -14.06
C MET A 118 8.83 -6.68 -12.82
N THR A 119 8.54 -5.66 -12.03
CA THR A 119 7.56 -5.75 -10.95
C THR A 119 6.37 -4.86 -11.26
N TYR A 120 5.20 -5.30 -10.84
CA TYR A 120 4.02 -4.44 -10.83
C TYR A 120 3.78 -3.95 -9.40
N VAL A 121 3.81 -2.64 -9.22
CA VAL A 121 3.74 -2.02 -7.90
C VAL A 121 2.32 -1.49 -7.66
N PHE A 122 1.82 -1.69 -6.45
CA PHE A 122 0.63 -1.05 -5.92
C PHE A 122 1.01 -0.25 -4.66
N ASP A 123 0.67 1.02 -4.64
CA ASP A 123 0.91 1.94 -3.53
C ASP A 123 -0.44 2.49 -3.07
N PHE A 124 -0.90 1.98 -1.93
CA PHE A 124 -2.16 2.33 -1.29
C PHE A 124 -1.88 3.31 -0.16
N ASP A 125 -2.58 4.43 -0.12
CA ASP A 125 -2.66 5.33 1.02
C ASP A 125 -4.14 5.49 1.41
N VAL A 126 -4.54 4.85 2.51
CA VAL A 126 -5.92 4.84 3.01
C VAL A 126 -5.97 5.58 4.33
N TYR A 127 -6.94 6.47 4.51
CA TYR A 127 -6.95 7.37 5.65
C TYR A 127 -8.35 7.76 6.13
N ARG A 128 -8.37 8.28 7.35
CA ARG A 128 -9.49 8.99 7.99
C ARG A 128 -9.01 10.36 8.46
N ASN A 129 -9.90 11.34 8.44
CA ASN A 129 -9.66 12.69 8.97
C ASN A 129 -10.40 12.86 10.30
N GLU A 130 -9.98 13.85 11.08
CA GLU A 130 -10.67 14.28 12.31
C GLU A 130 -10.96 13.13 13.29
N VAL A 131 -9.96 12.26 13.49
CA VAL A 131 -10.07 11.06 14.35
C VAL A 131 -9.67 11.43 15.76
N ALA A 132 -10.56 11.22 16.74
CA ALA A 132 -10.18 11.43 18.14
C ALA A 132 -9.04 10.47 18.54
N VAL A 133 -8.11 10.92 19.39
CA VAL A 133 -6.91 10.16 19.74
C VAL A 133 -7.28 8.79 20.34
N GLN A 134 -8.32 8.72 21.18
CA GLN A 134 -8.84 7.47 21.73
C GLN A 134 -9.40 6.49 20.68
N ASP A 135 -9.84 7.00 19.52
CA ASP A 135 -10.44 6.20 18.44
C ASP A 135 -9.40 5.73 17.41
N THR A 136 -8.12 6.06 17.61
CA THR A 136 -7.02 5.68 16.70
C THR A 136 -7.02 4.18 16.39
N ALA A 137 -7.26 3.34 17.39
CA ALA A 137 -7.25 1.89 17.23
C ALA A 137 -8.36 1.40 16.28
N ALA A 138 -9.58 1.94 16.42
CA ALA A 138 -10.70 1.62 15.55
C ALA A 138 -10.48 2.16 14.14
N ALA A 139 -9.98 3.40 14.02
CA ALA A 139 -9.67 3.99 12.73
C ALA A 139 -8.62 3.19 11.93
N LEU A 140 -7.59 2.65 12.61
CA LEU A 140 -6.60 1.76 12.00
C LEU A 140 -7.24 0.46 11.48
N ASP A 141 -8.14 -0.15 12.27
CA ASP A 141 -8.82 -1.40 11.90
C ASP A 141 -9.69 -1.20 10.64
N ASP A 142 -10.42 -0.09 10.58
CA ASP A 142 -11.26 0.27 9.43
C ASP A 142 -10.44 0.51 8.16
N ILE A 143 -9.38 1.33 8.24
CA ILE A 143 -8.55 1.63 7.06
C ILE A 143 -7.70 0.44 6.63
N HIS A 144 -7.33 -0.46 7.55
CA HIS A 144 -6.69 -1.72 7.20
C HIS A 144 -7.63 -2.64 6.41
N ALA A 145 -8.87 -2.82 6.86
CA ALA A 145 -9.87 -3.61 6.14
C ALA A 145 -10.16 -3.03 4.75
N GLN A 146 -10.26 -1.70 4.65
CA GLN A 146 -10.42 -1.03 3.36
C GLN A 146 -9.20 -1.24 2.44
N ALA A 147 -7.97 -1.09 2.96
CA ALA A 147 -6.75 -1.34 2.20
C ALA A 147 -6.67 -2.80 1.71
N PHE A 148 -7.09 -3.76 2.53
CA PHE A 148 -7.13 -5.17 2.14
C PHE A 148 -8.10 -5.42 0.98
N ASN A 149 -9.31 -4.87 1.04
CA ASN A 149 -10.30 -5.02 -0.05
C ASN A 149 -9.78 -4.44 -1.37
N LEU A 150 -9.08 -3.30 -1.31
CA LEU A 150 -8.47 -2.69 -2.48
C LEU A 150 -7.31 -3.52 -3.03
N PHE A 151 -6.44 -4.01 -2.13
CA PHE A 151 -5.35 -4.89 -2.52
C PHE A 151 -5.88 -6.16 -3.19
N ASP A 152 -6.88 -6.83 -2.60
CA ASP A 152 -7.49 -8.01 -3.21
C ASP A 152 -8.09 -7.69 -4.58
N TRP A 153 -8.80 -6.56 -4.73
CA TRP A 153 -9.33 -6.14 -6.03
C TRP A 153 -8.24 -5.93 -7.08
N CYS A 154 -7.06 -5.43 -6.70
CA CYS A 154 -5.93 -5.23 -7.62
C CYS A 154 -5.35 -6.54 -8.19
N LEU A 155 -5.59 -7.68 -7.55
CA LEU A 155 -5.01 -8.96 -7.94
C LEU A 155 -5.76 -9.62 -9.11
N GLY A 156 -5.00 -10.19 -10.03
CA GLY A 156 -5.51 -11.16 -10.99
C GLY A 156 -5.59 -12.57 -10.39
N PRO A 157 -6.22 -13.53 -11.10
CA PRO A 157 -6.39 -14.91 -10.60
C PRO A 157 -5.09 -15.62 -10.24
N LYS A 158 -4.01 -15.48 -11.05
CA LYS A 158 -2.71 -16.13 -10.78
C LYS A 158 -2.08 -15.62 -9.49
N ALA A 159 -2.13 -14.30 -9.26
CA ALA A 159 -1.59 -13.71 -8.04
C ALA A 159 -2.35 -14.19 -6.80
N ARG A 160 -3.69 -14.29 -6.87
CA ARG A 160 -4.49 -14.85 -5.77
C ARG A 160 -4.14 -16.31 -5.50
N GLU A 161 -4.01 -17.12 -6.55
CA GLU A 161 -3.63 -18.54 -6.43
C GLU A 161 -2.26 -18.68 -5.74
N GLN A 162 -1.26 -17.92 -6.19
CA GLN A 162 0.07 -17.95 -5.59
C GLN A 162 0.08 -17.54 -4.12
N LEU A 163 -0.64 -16.48 -3.75
CA LEU A 163 -0.78 -16.06 -2.34
C LEU A 163 -1.51 -17.10 -1.50
N SER A 164 -2.47 -17.84 -2.08
CA SER A 164 -3.17 -18.92 -1.37
C SER A 164 -2.32 -20.18 -1.18
N ALA A 165 -1.41 -20.46 -2.11
CA ALA A 165 -0.49 -21.59 -2.06
C ALA A 165 0.69 -21.38 -1.09
N THR A 166 0.96 -20.13 -0.70
CA THR A 166 2.05 -19.76 0.22
C THR A 166 1.60 -19.78 1.69
N LYS A 167 0.53 -20.51 2.01
CA LYS A 167 0.00 -20.67 3.39
C LYS A 167 0.51 -21.94 4.07
#